data_AF-A0AAW1WIR6-F1
#
_entry.id   AF-A0AAW1WIR6-F1
#
_cell.length_a   1.000
_cell.length_b   1.000
_cell.length_c   1.000
_cell.angle_alpha   90.00
_cell.angle_beta   90.00
_cell.angle_gamma   90.00
#
_symmetry.space_group_name_H-M   'P 1'
#
loop_
_entity.id
_entity.type
_entity.pdbx_description
1 polymer ?
#
loop_
_entity_poly.entity_id
_entity_poly.type
_entity_poly.pdbx_seq_one_letter_code
_entity_poly.pdbx_strand_id
1 'polypeptide(L)'
;MHLGPNFWDTVTLTSVSSSTFKELIHIPSLSYIQVCLISTGSGIPFISALELRPLINTTYVTKSGSLALTNRLDVASTSNQSYRYNYDVFDRLWIPFNKAAWTQLSTSLTVDGQNHNDYQVPTVVMKTASTPINANASMDFFWEPSDKTTQYYVYMHFAELQQLKANHFRSFNITLNGALM
;
A
#
# COMPACT_ATOMS: atom_id res chain seq x y z
N MET A 1 -14.93 -13.87 -4.36
CA MET A 1 -15.27 -12.63 -5.08
C MET A 1 -14.47 -12.62 -6.38
N HIS A 2 -15.11 -12.23 -7.48
CA HIS A 2 -14.51 -12.22 -8.82
C HIS A 2 -14.71 -10.85 -9.48
N LEU A 3 -13.74 -10.48 -10.33
CA LEU A 3 -13.86 -9.38 -11.28
C LEU A 3 -13.96 -9.97 -12.70
N GLY A 4 -15.17 -9.95 -13.26
CA GLY A 4 -15.51 -10.70 -14.47
C GLY A 4 -15.21 -12.20 -14.26
N PRO A 5 -14.43 -12.85 -15.15
CA PRO A 5 -14.06 -14.26 -14.99
C PRO A 5 -12.93 -14.48 -13.97
N ASN A 6 -12.23 -13.43 -13.54
CA ASN A 6 -11.01 -13.57 -12.77
C ASN A 6 -11.29 -13.63 -11.26
N PHE A 7 -10.66 -14.58 -10.57
CA PHE A 7 -10.67 -14.61 -9.11
C PHE A 7 -10.01 -13.35 -8.57
N TRP A 8 -10.69 -12.67 -7.64
CA TRP A 8 -10.14 -11.52 -6.93
C TRP A 8 -9.71 -11.94 -5.53
N ASP A 9 -10.65 -12.37 -4.68
CA ASP A 9 -10.33 -12.71 -3.30
C ASP A 9 -11.41 -13.57 -2.63
N THR A 10 -11.04 -14.26 -1.55
CA THR A 10 -11.96 -14.93 -0.62
C THR A 10 -12.09 -14.06 0.63
N VAL A 11 -13.32 -13.67 0.95
CA VAL A 11 -13.60 -12.83 2.12
C VAL A 11 -14.06 -13.73 3.27
N THR A 12 -13.31 -13.71 4.36
CA THR A 12 -13.66 -14.38 5.62
C THR A 12 -13.92 -13.30 6.67
N LEU A 13 -15.11 -13.35 7.29
CA LEU A 13 -15.46 -12.47 8.40
C LEU A 13 -15.20 -13.23 9.70
N THR A 14 -14.27 -12.75 10.52
CA THR A 14 -13.91 -13.39 11.79
C THR A 14 -14.77 -12.91 12.96
N SER A 15 -15.34 -11.71 12.84
CA SER A 15 -16.23 -11.12 13.84
C SER A 15 -17.29 -10.24 13.18
N VAL A 16 -18.47 -10.14 13.81
CA VAL A 16 -19.54 -9.22 13.41
C VAL A 16 -19.14 -7.75 13.50
N SER A 17 -18.12 -7.42 14.31
CA SER A 17 -17.57 -6.07 14.43
C SER A 17 -16.40 -5.79 13.49
N SER A 18 -15.90 -6.81 12.77
CA SER A 18 -14.77 -6.65 11.86
C SER A 18 -15.24 -6.15 10.49
N SER A 19 -14.53 -5.15 9.96
CA SER A 19 -14.68 -4.70 8.58
C SER A 19 -13.53 -5.24 7.76
N THR A 20 -13.84 -5.85 6.61
CA THR A 20 -12.84 -6.34 5.67
C THR A 20 -12.85 -5.48 4.42
N PHE A 21 -11.69 -4.93 4.07
CA PHE A 21 -11.50 -4.11 2.87
C PHE A 21 -10.70 -4.91 1.85
N LYS A 22 -11.16 -4.89 0.59
CA LYS A 22 -10.47 -5.49 -0.54
C LYS A 22 -10.29 -4.42 -1.60
N GLU A 23 -9.08 -4.25 -2.10
CA GLU A 23 -8.74 -3.27 -3.13
C GLU A 23 -8.12 -3.99 -4.33
N LEU A 24 -8.49 -3.52 -5.51
CA LEU A 24 -8.00 -4.01 -6.79
C LEU A 24 -7.76 -2.83 -7.72
N ILE A 25 -6.56 -2.75 -8.28
CA ILE A 25 -6.25 -1.84 -9.38
C ILE A 25 -6.44 -2.61 -10.67
N HIS A 26 -7.33 -2.12 -11.53
CA HIS A 26 -7.71 -2.79 -12.75
C HIS A 26 -7.80 -1.80 -13.91
N ILE A 27 -7.28 -2.20 -15.07
CA ILE A 27 -7.47 -1.49 -16.34
C ILE A 27 -8.64 -2.17 -17.06
N PRO A 28 -9.83 -1.55 -17.11
CA PRO A 28 -11.00 -2.16 -17.74
C PRO A 28 -10.83 -2.20 -19.26
N SER A 29 -11.12 -3.35 -19.86
CA SER A 29 -11.16 -3.52 -21.32
C SER A 29 -12.52 -3.17 -21.94
N LEU A 30 -13.53 -2.94 -21.10
CA LEU A 30 -14.91 -2.65 -21.47
C LEU A 30 -15.40 -1.41 -20.72
N SER A 31 -16.52 -0.85 -21.17
CA SER A 31 -17.16 0.30 -20.51
C SER A 31 -17.92 -0.05 -19.22
N TYR A 32 -17.84 -1.32 -18.77
CA TYR A 32 -18.49 -1.80 -17.56
C TYR A 32 -17.56 -2.77 -16.82
N ILE A 33 -17.79 -2.88 -15.52
CA ILE A 33 -17.11 -3.82 -14.62
C ILE A 33 -18.15 -4.75 -14.03
N GLN A 34 -17.86 -6.06 -14.03
CA GLN A 34 -18.71 -7.06 -13.39
C GLN A 34 -18.05 -7.54 -12.10
N VAL A 35 -18.68 -7.28 -10.96
CA VAL A 35 -18.25 -7.84 -9.67
C VAL A 35 -19.21 -8.96 -9.31
N CYS A 36 -18.67 -10.17 -9.12
CA CYS A 36 -19.45 -11.34 -8.79
C CYS A 36 -19.10 -11.85 -7.39
N LEU A 37 -20.13 -12.06 -6.57
CA LEU A 37 -20.01 -12.71 -5.27
C LEU A 37 -20.43 -14.18 -5.40
N ILE A 38 -19.53 -15.08 -5.03
CA ILE A 38 -19.77 -16.52 -5.02
C ILE A 38 -19.83 -16.94 -3.57
N SER A 39 -20.88 -17.66 -3.18
CA SER A 39 -20.97 -18.24 -1.83
C SER A 39 -20.07 -19.46 -1.74
N THR A 40 -19.22 -19.51 -0.71
CA THR A 40 -18.32 -20.62 -0.41
C THR A 40 -18.83 -21.47 0.77
N GLY A 41 -20.08 -21.27 1.18
CA GLY A 41 -20.72 -21.94 2.32
C GLY A 41 -22.23 -21.76 2.30
N SER A 42 -22.86 -21.75 3.48
CA SER A 42 -24.33 -21.64 3.62
C SER A 42 -24.84 -20.20 3.77
N GLY A 43 -23.97 -19.20 3.76
CA GLY A 43 -24.34 -17.78 3.92
C GLY A 43 -24.73 -17.10 2.60
N ILE A 44 -25.36 -15.93 2.73
CA ILE A 44 -25.65 -15.01 1.62
C ILE A 44 -24.46 -14.05 1.47
N PRO A 45 -23.76 -14.05 0.33
CA PRO A 45 -22.69 -13.08 0.08
C PRO A 45 -23.26 -11.65 0.02
N PHE A 46 -22.56 -10.69 0.61
CA PHE A 46 -22.96 -9.29 0.58
C PHE A 46 -21.75 -8.37 0.38
N ILE A 47 -22.02 -7.16 -0.10
CA ILE A 47 -21.09 -6.03 -0.15
C ILE A 47 -21.77 -4.87 0.57
N SER A 48 -21.08 -4.25 1.53
CA SER A 48 -21.57 -3.04 2.20
C SER A 48 -21.32 -1.78 1.36
N ALA A 49 -20.16 -1.70 0.70
CA ALA A 49 -19.79 -0.60 -0.18
C ALA A 49 -18.92 -1.10 -1.34
N LEU A 50 -19.18 -0.57 -2.54
CA LEU A 50 -18.34 -0.74 -3.73
C LEU A 50 -17.92 0.65 -4.20
N GLU A 51 -16.62 0.93 -4.15
CA GLU A 51 -16.06 2.23 -4.47
C GLU A 51 -15.20 2.12 -5.74
N LEU A 52 -15.47 2.97 -6.73
CA LEU A 52 -14.68 3.08 -7.95
C LEU A 52 -13.92 4.40 -7.92
N ARG A 53 -12.58 4.34 -7.88
CA ARG A 53 -11.69 5.50 -7.82
C ARG A 53 -10.80 5.53 -9.07
N PRO A 54 -10.88 6.57 -9.90
CA PRO A 54 -9.97 6.69 -11.05
C PRO A 54 -8.54 6.95 -10.59
N LEU A 55 -7.58 6.34 -11.27
CA LEU A 55 -6.14 6.52 -11.06
C LEU A 55 -5.50 7.05 -12.34
N ILE A 56 -4.33 7.69 -12.21
CA ILE A 56 -3.50 8.01 -13.37
C ILE A 56 -2.93 6.70 -13.92
N ASN A 57 -3.06 6.50 -15.22
CA ASN A 57 -2.71 5.24 -15.91
C ASN A 57 -1.22 4.86 -15.83
N THR A 58 -0.33 5.80 -15.48
CA THR A 58 1.11 5.59 -15.31
C THR A 58 1.53 5.20 -13.89
N THR A 59 0.62 5.19 -12.91
CA THR A 59 0.97 4.89 -11.51
C THR A 59 1.34 3.43 -11.28
N TYR A 60 0.41 2.53 -11.55
CA TYR A 60 0.52 1.11 -11.24
C TYR A 60 0.48 0.29 -12.53
N VAL A 61 1.52 0.45 -13.36
CA VAL A 61 1.60 -0.21 -14.67
C VAL A 61 1.93 -1.69 -14.48
N THR A 62 1.03 -2.56 -14.95
CA THR A 62 1.22 -4.02 -14.95
C THR A 62 1.54 -4.52 -16.35
N LYS A 63 2.32 -5.61 -16.43
CA LYS A 63 2.52 -6.33 -17.70
C LYS A 63 1.26 -7.07 -18.15
N SER A 64 0.52 -7.61 -17.19
CA SER A 64 -0.73 -8.33 -17.42
C SER A 64 -1.54 -8.41 -16.14
N GLY A 65 -2.87 -8.35 -16.27
CA GLY A 65 -3.79 -8.56 -15.15
C GLY A 65 -3.91 -7.36 -14.21
N SER A 66 -4.67 -7.59 -13.14
CA SER A 66 -5.00 -6.61 -12.11
C SER A 66 -4.05 -6.73 -10.91
N LEU A 67 -3.92 -5.69 -10.10
CA LEU A 67 -3.17 -5.73 -8.84
C LEU A 67 -4.13 -5.81 -7.66
N ALA A 68 -4.15 -6.94 -6.97
CA ALA A 68 -4.82 -7.04 -5.68
C ALA A 68 -3.89 -6.47 -4.60
N LEU A 69 -4.42 -5.56 -3.77
CA LEU A 69 -3.62 -4.96 -2.70
C LEU A 69 -3.36 -5.97 -1.58
N THR A 70 -2.10 -6.16 -1.22
CA THR A 70 -1.70 -6.87 0.00
C THR A 70 -1.61 -5.93 1.19
N ASN A 71 -0.74 -4.91 1.11
CA ASN A 71 -0.49 -3.95 2.17
C ASN A 71 -0.21 -2.57 1.58
N ARG A 72 -0.70 -1.52 2.25
CA ARG A 72 -0.31 -0.13 2.02
C ARG A 72 -0.10 0.53 3.38
N LEU A 73 1.15 0.89 3.65
CA LEU A 73 1.61 1.21 5.00
C LEU A 73 2.09 2.67 5.09
N ASP A 74 1.62 3.37 6.11
CA ASP A 74 2.17 4.63 6.59
C ASP A 74 3.26 4.32 7.63
N VAL A 75 4.50 4.24 7.16
CA VAL A 75 5.65 3.85 7.98
C VAL A 75 6.07 5.02 8.88
N ALA A 76 6.40 4.70 10.14
CA ALA A 76 6.74 5.69 11.16
C ALA A 76 5.57 6.61 11.55
N SER A 77 4.33 6.17 11.33
CA SER A 77 3.16 6.97 11.64
C SER A 77 3.17 7.41 13.10
N THR A 78 3.10 8.72 13.33
CA THR A 78 3.10 9.33 14.67
C THR A 78 1.73 9.26 15.35
N SER A 79 0.73 8.74 14.65
CA SER A 79 -0.66 8.62 15.09
C SER A 79 -1.16 7.21 14.79
N ASN A 80 -2.09 6.70 15.58
CA ASN A 80 -2.79 5.45 15.24
C ASN A 80 -3.96 5.69 14.27
N GLN A 81 -3.80 6.63 13.33
CA GLN A 81 -4.82 7.07 12.40
C GLN A 81 -4.48 6.57 11.00
N SER A 82 -5.48 6.02 10.30
CA SER A 82 -5.38 5.72 8.88
C SER A 82 -5.74 6.93 8.04
N TYR A 83 -5.06 7.09 6.90
CA TYR A 83 -5.30 8.20 5.96
C TYR A 83 -5.91 7.69 4.66
N ARG A 84 -6.91 8.41 4.17
CA ARG A 84 -7.57 8.19 2.86
C ARG A 84 -8.05 9.55 2.32
N TYR A 85 -9.16 9.64 1.61
CA TYR A 85 -9.80 10.93 1.34
C TYR A 85 -10.08 11.71 2.66
N ASN A 86 -9.82 13.01 2.76
CA ASN A 86 -9.36 13.95 1.73
C ASN A 86 -7.83 14.18 1.68
N TYR A 87 -7.03 13.34 2.35
CA TYR A 87 -5.57 13.42 2.33
C TYR A 87 -4.96 12.78 1.08
N ASP A 88 -5.59 11.72 0.57
CA ASP A 88 -5.21 11.04 -0.68
C ASP A 88 -6.25 11.35 -1.77
N VAL A 89 -5.79 11.97 -2.86
CA VAL A 89 -6.63 12.34 -4.02
C VAL A 89 -7.22 11.12 -4.73
N PHE A 90 -6.59 9.95 -4.59
CA PHE A 90 -7.05 8.68 -5.11
C PHE A 90 -7.82 7.84 -4.08
N ASP A 91 -8.01 8.39 -2.87
CA ASP A 91 -8.74 7.74 -1.76
C ASP A 91 -8.17 6.36 -1.39
N ARG A 92 -6.87 6.15 -1.60
CA ARG A 92 -6.15 4.96 -1.15
C ARG A 92 -6.05 4.98 0.37
N LEU A 93 -6.33 3.84 1.00
CA LEU A 93 -6.22 3.68 2.44
C LEU A 93 -4.78 3.36 2.85
N TRP A 94 -4.16 4.24 3.63
CA TRP A 94 -2.86 4.09 4.24
C TRP A 94 -3.01 3.68 5.71
N ILE A 95 -2.44 2.55 6.09
CA ILE A 95 -2.55 1.97 7.44
C ILE A 95 -1.28 2.31 8.24
N PRO A 96 -1.40 2.88 9.46
CA PRO A 96 -0.25 3.20 10.29
C PRO A 96 0.56 1.93 10.61
N PHE A 97 1.88 2.02 10.46
CA PHE A 97 2.78 0.90 10.65
C PHE A 97 4.07 1.30 11.35
N ASN A 98 4.33 0.65 12.47
CA ASN A 98 5.51 0.87 13.29
C ASN A 98 6.09 -0.46 13.76
N LYS A 99 7.42 -0.52 13.90
CA LYS A 99 8.12 -1.64 14.53
C LYS A 99 9.01 -1.14 15.66
N ALA A 100 9.06 -1.89 16.75
CA ALA A 100 9.87 -1.54 17.92
C ALA A 100 11.38 -1.41 17.62
N ALA A 101 11.87 -2.09 16.58
CA ALA A 101 13.27 -2.03 16.16
C ALA A 101 13.60 -0.82 15.26
N TRP A 102 12.60 0.00 14.91
CA TRP A 102 12.74 1.12 13.99
C TRP A 102 12.54 2.45 14.72
N THR A 103 13.20 3.49 14.23
CA THR A 103 13.01 4.86 14.68
C THR A 103 11.72 5.43 14.08
N GLN A 104 11.22 6.49 14.71
CA GLN A 104 10.11 7.26 14.21
C GLN A 104 10.58 8.70 13.98
N LEU A 105 10.87 9.04 12.73
CA LEU A 105 11.26 10.39 12.33
C LEU A 105 10.04 11.11 11.76
N SER A 106 9.93 12.39 12.07
CA SER A 106 8.89 13.25 11.51
C SER A 106 9.44 14.65 11.24
N THR A 107 8.76 15.41 10.39
CA THR A 107 9.10 16.81 10.12
C THR A 107 7.85 17.70 10.08
N SER A 108 8.01 18.93 10.56
CA SER A 108 7.00 19.98 10.39
C SER A 108 7.13 20.71 9.05
N LEU A 109 8.26 20.54 8.36
CA LEU A 109 8.52 21.14 7.05
C LEU A 109 7.58 20.56 5.98
N THR A 110 7.42 21.31 4.90
CA THR A 110 6.67 20.84 3.73
C THR A 110 7.46 19.74 3.02
N VAL A 111 6.83 18.58 2.83
CA VAL A 111 7.38 17.48 2.03
C VAL A 111 6.57 17.37 0.75
N ASP A 112 7.25 17.41 -0.39
CA ASP A 112 6.62 17.24 -1.69
C ASP A 112 6.33 15.76 -1.95
N GLY A 113 5.10 15.33 -1.69
CA GLY A 113 4.62 13.99 -2.03
C GLY A 113 3.75 13.97 -3.28
N GLN A 114 3.36 15.14 -3.79
CA GLN A 114 2.27 15.30 -4.76
C GLN A 114 2.76 15.83 -6.10
N ASN A 115 3.78 16.67 -6.12
CA ASN A 115 4.32 17.20 -7.35
C ASN A 115 5.42 16.26 -7.86
N HIS A 116 5.61 16.23 -9.17
CA HIS A 116 6.68 15.47 -9.84
C HIS A 116 6.59 13.93 -9.76
N ASN A 117 5.49 13.36 -9.26
CA ASN A 117 5.26 11.92 -9.33
C ASN A 117 3.77 11.61 -9.53
N ASP A 118 3.48 10.63 -10.38
CA ASP A 118 2.08 10.26 -10.68
C ASP A 118 1.40 9.56 -9.48
N TYR A 119 2.18 9.01 -8.55
CA TYR A 119 1.65 8.33 -7.37
C TYR A 119 0.90 9.27 -6.44
N GLN A 120 1.26 10.55 -6.37
CA GLN A 120 0.60 11.56 -5.52
C GLN A 120 0.38 11.04 -4.09
N VAL A 121 1.46 10.59 -3.44
CA VAL A 121 1.40 10.05 -2.07
C VAL A 121 1.05 11.19 -1.10
N PRO A 122 0.08 10.99 -0.19
CA PRO A 122 -0.34 12.04 0.74
C PRO A 122 0.85 12.65 1.48
N THR A 123 0.94 13.98 1.50
CA THR A 123 2.03 14.67 2.23
C THR A 123 2.08 14.29 3.71
N VAL A 124 0.94 13.98 4.32
CA VAL A 124 0.86 13.49 5.71
C VAL A 124 1.62 12.17 5.91
N VAL A 125 1.57 11.26 4.94
CA VAL A 125 2.32 9.98 4.95
C VAL A 125 3.81 10.24 4.67
N MET A 126 4.12 11.15 3.74
CA MET A 126 5.52 11.48 3.39
C MET A 126 6.24 12.31 4.47
N LYS A 127 5.54 12.79 5.51
CA LYS A 127 6.11 13.55 6.63
C LYS A 127 6.71 12.69 7.72
N THR A 128 6.58 11.36 7.61
CA THR A 128 7.14 10.39 8.55
C THR A 128 8.04 9.40 7.82
N ALA A 129 9.10 8.97 8.49
CA ALA A 129 10.03 7.96 7.97
C ALA A 129 10.67 7.18 9.11
N SER A 130 11.03 5.93 8.85
CA SER A 130 11.77 5.08 9.80
C SER A 130 13.19 4.84 9.32
N THR A 131 14.09 4.66 10.28
CA THR A 131 15.40 4.04 10.10
C THR A 131 15.55 2.87 11.06
N PRO A 132 16.49 1.94 10.84
CA PRO A 132 16.90 1.04 11.91
C PRO A 132 17.36 1.82 13.15
N ILE A 133 17.03 1.34 14.36
CA ILE A 133 17.64 1.86 15.60
C ILE A 133 19.13 1.52 15.62
N ASN A 134 19.47 0.28 15.25
CA ASN A 134 20.84 -0.18 15.13
C ASN A 134 21.33 0.05 13.70
N ALA A 135 22.39 0.85 13.51
CA ALA A 135 22.89 1.23 12.19
C ALA A 135 23.24 0.05 11.26
N ASN A 136 23.55 -1.12 11.82
CA ASN A 136 23.88 -2.34 11.08
C ASN A 136 22.67 -3.28 10.86
N ALA A 137 21.48 -2.93 11.36
CA ALA A 137 20.28 -3.74 11.20
C ALA A 137 19.51 -3.36 9.92
N SER A 138 18.74 -4.32 9.40
CA SER A 138 17.85 -4.13 8.26
C SER A 138 16.46 -3.64 8.69
N MET A 139 15.77 -2.99 7.74
CA MET A 139 14.34 -2.73 7.83
C MET A 139 13.60 -3.76 6.98
N ASP A 140 13.20 -4.86 7.61
CA ASP A 140 12.57 -5.96 6.89
C ASP A 140 11.06 -5.83 6.85
N PHE A 141 10.46 -6.03 5.68
CA PHE A 141 9.04 -6.27 5.52
C PHE A 141 8.84 -7.73 5.12
N PHE A 142 7.86 -8.40 5.73
CA PHE A 142 7.60 -9.81 5.48
C PHE A 142 6.14 -10.03 5.14
N TRP A 143 5.91 -10.83 4.10
CA TRP A 143 4.61 -11.29 3.66
C TRP A 143 4.80 -12.61 2.92
N GLU A 144 3.94 -13.59 3.21
CA GLU A 144 3.89 -14.85 2.47
C GLU A 144 2.64 -14.86 1.58
N PRO A 145 2.80 -15.00 0.24
CA PRO A 145 1.66 -15.23 -0.62
C PRO A 145 1.09 -16.63 -0.40
N SER A 146 -0.22 -16.78 -0.58
CA SER A 146 -0.87 -18.10 -0.55
C SER A 146 -0.36 -19.02 -1.67
N ASP A 147 0.01 -18.45 -2.81
CA ASP A 147 0.66 -19.13 -3.93
C ASP A 147 2.05 -18.54 -4.19
N LYS A 148 3.09 -19.37 -4.07
CA LYS A 148 4.50 -18.96 -4.23
C LYS A 148 4.86 -18.53 -5.65
N THR A 149 4.01 -18.82 -6.64
CA THR A 149 4.17 -18.38 -8.04
C THR A 149 3.57 -17.00 -8.30
N THR A 150 2.86 -16.44 -7.31
CA THR A 150 2.23 -15.11 -7.40
C THR A 150 3.28 -14.04 -7.66
N GLN A 151 3.14 -13.33 -8.77
CA GLN A 151 3.91 -12.13 -9.04
C GLN A 151 3.43 -10.99 -8.16
N TYR A 152 4.35 -10.18 -7.64
CA TYR A 152 4.04 -9.05 -6.79
C TYR A 152 4.85 -7.83 -7.23
N TYR A 153 4.34 -6.65 -6.88
CA TYR A 153 4.95 -5.37 -7.15
C TYR A 153 5.16 -4.66 -5.82
N VAL A 154 6.35 -4.12 -5.61
CA VAL A 154 6.69 -3.36 -4.40
C VAL A 154 6.95 -1.92 -4.80
N TYR A 155 6.15 -1.00 -4.24
CA TYR A 155 6.32 0.43 -4.43
C TYR A 155 6.82 1.01 -3.11
N MET A 156 8.01 1.61 -3.14
CA MET A 156 8.63 2.22 -1.98
C MET A 156 8.71 3.73 -2.21
N HIS A 157 8.30 4.49 -1.20
CA HIS A 157 8.31 5.94 -1.23
C HIS A 157 9.27 6.44 -0.15
N PHE A 158 10.19 7.32 -0.55
CA PHE A 158 11.26 7.83 0.32
C PHE A 158 11.20 9.34 0.37
N ALA A 159 11.50 9.89 1.55
CA ALA A 159 11.75 11.31 1.75
C ALA A 159 12.90 11.48 2.74
N GLU A 160 13.80 12.42 2.46
CA GLU A 160 14.80 12.87 3.45
C GLU A 160 14.15 13.92 4.35
N LEU A 161 13.94 13.56 5.61
CA LEU A 161 13.22 14.40 6.57
C LEU A 161 14.17 15.20 7.48
N GLN A 162 15.46 14.83 7.52
CA GLN A 162 16.46 15.49 8.34
C GLN A 162 17.32 16.41 7.46
N GLN A 163 17.60 17.61 7.96
CA GLN A 163 18.52 18.50 7.27
C GLN A 163 19.95 17.97 7.37
N LEU A 164 20.47 17.46 6.26
CA LEU A 164 21.85 17.01 6.16
C LEU A 164 22.79 18.18 5.88
N LYS A 165 24.04 18.07 6.34
CA LYS A 165 25.12 18.94 5.89
C LYS A 165 25.46 18.59 4.44
N ALA A 166 26.02 19.54 3.69
CA ALA A 166 26.29 19.38 2.24
C ALA A 166 27.15 18.14 1.88
N ASN A 167 27.96 17.64 2.82
CA ASN A 167 28.82 16.48 2.65
C ASN A 167 28.29 15.20 3.32
N HIS A 168 27.07 15.22 3.86
CA HIS A 168 26.42 14.07 4.46
C HIS A 168 25.42 13.48 3.47
N PHE A 169 25.48 12.17 3.29
CA PHE A 169 24.55 11.42 2.44
C PHE A 169 24.11 10.15 3.17
N ARG A 170 22.97 9.62 2.75
CA ARG A 170 22.49 8.30 3.18
C ARG A 170 22.51 7.37 1.99
N SER A 171 23.07 6.19 2.19
CA SER A 171 23.07 5.12 1.22
C SER A 171 22.65 3.84 1.91
N PHE A 172 21.79 3.09 1.26
CA PHE A 172 21.35 1.78 1.70
C PHE A 172 21.07 0.91 0.49
N ASN A 173 21.13 -0.40 0.70
CA ASN A 173 20.78 -1.38 -0.32
C ASN A 173 19.34 -1.83 -0.10
N ILE A 174 18.64 -2.10 -1.20
CA ILE A 174 17.32 -2.73 -1.18
C ILE A 174 17.49 -4.15 -1.70
N THR A 175 17.06 -5.12 -0.91
CA THR A 175 17.07 -6.52 -1.30
C THR A 175 15.65 -7.05 -1.35
N LEU A 176 15.38 -7.91 -2.32
CA LEU A 176 14.13 -8.63 -2.48
C LEU A 176 14.41 -10.12 -2.45
N ASN A 177 13.82 -10.84 -1.50
CA ASN A 177 14.05 -12.27 -1.28
C ASN A 177 15.56 -12.63 -1.17
N GLY A 178 16.34 -11.77 -0.52
CA GLY A 178 17.78 -11.93 -0.35
C GLY A 178 18.64 -11.56 -1.57
N ALA A 179 18.03 -11.23 -2.71
CA ALA A 179 18.74 -10.74 -3.90
C ALA A 179 18.76 -9.21 -3.93
N LEU A 180 19.89 -8.61 -4.33
CA LEU A 180 19.99 -7.17 -4.53
C LEU A 180 19.11 -6.75 -5.72
N MET A 181 18.29 -5.71 -5.53
CA MET A 181 17.46 -5.11 -6.59
C MET A 181 18.24 -4.14 -7.47
#